data_AF-A0A933EA79-F1
#
_entry.id   AF-A0A933EA79-F1
#
_cell.length_a   1.000
_cell.length_b   1.000
_cell.length_c   1.000
_cell.angle_alpha   90.00
_cell.angle_beta   90.00
_cell.angle_gamma   90.00
#
_symmetry.space_group_name_H-M   'P 1'
#
loop_
_entity.id
_entity.type
_entity.pdbx_description
1 polymer ?
#
loop_
_entity_poly.entity_id
_entity_poly.type
_entity_poly.pdbx_seq_one_letter_code
_entity_poly.pdbx_strand_id
1 'polypeptide(L)'
;MAANLIELKQSLTEQQLKVLELELNRRKKSTPLAYAPWFFLSWIGTHKFYLGKIGEGMAYIFLPWVALFLFVGGLITINQDGSPFLGLLLPGSAALVAYAIWWFVDLFTLHSQVERFNEQLEVQIIRSIQRSARWVFAKSRKHMGAPYPRSLYLLPRASSQER
;
A
#
# COMPACT_ATOMS: atom_id res chain seq x y z
N MET A 1 -10.52 -1.83 10.55
CA MET A 1 -9.13 -1.33 10.63
C MET A 1 -9.07 0.08 11.24
N ALA A 2 -9.94 1.00 10.81
CA ALA A 2 -9.99 2.37 11.33
C ALA A 2 -10.18 2.50 12.85
N ALA A 3 -11.00 1.66 13.50
CA ALA A 3 -11.20 1.70 14.96
C ALA A 3 -9.88 1.51 15.74
N ASN A 4 -9.06 0.52 15.35
CA ASN A 4 -7.76 0.28 15.98
C ASN A 4 -6.76 1.43 15.75
N LEU A 5 -6.91 2.19 14.66
CA LEU A 5 -6.02 3.32 14.36
C LEU A 5 -6.28 4.51 15.30
N ILE A 6 -7.54 4.78 15.61
CA ILE A 6 -7.92 5.85 16.54
C ILE A 6 -7.38 5.54 17.94
N GLU A 7 -7.54 4.31 18.42
CA GLU A 7 -6.99 3.85 19.70
C GLU A 7 -5.46 3.99 19.75
N LEU A 8 -4.79 3.63 18.65
CA LEU A 8 -3.34 3.78 18.53
C LEU A 8 -2.90 5.24 18.63
N LYS A 9 -3.63 6.18 18.00
CA LYS A 9 -3.35 7.62 18.10
C LYS A 9 -3.58 8.17 19.51
N GLN A 10 -4.66 7.74 20.15
CA GLN A 10 -5.00 8.15 21.53
C GLN A 10 -3.97 7.67 22.56
N SER A 11 -3.23 6.60 22.26
CA SER A 11 -2.16 6.09 23.13
C SER A 11 -0.87 6.93 23.09
N LEU A 12 -0.76 7.91 22.18
CA LEU A 12 0.43 8.72 22.00
C LEU A 12 0.36 10.03 22.80
N THR A 13 1.53 10.50 23.24
CA THR A 13 1.63 11.85 23.82
C THR A 13 1.57 12.93 22.73
N GLU A 14 1.25 14.18 23.10
CA GLU A 14 1.23 15.33 22.18
C GLU A 14 2.53 15.47 21.36
N GLN A 15 3.67 15.29 22.02
CA GLN A 15 4.98 15.34 21.34
C GLN A 15 5.14 14.18 20.34
N GLN A 16 4.69 12.98 20.71
CA GLN A 16 4.72 11.81 19.83
C GLN A 16 3.76 11.94 18.65
N LEU A 17 2.59 12.54 18.86
CA LEU A 17 1.62 12.84 17.82
C LEU A 17 2.18 13.83 16.81
N LYS A 18 2.83 14.91 17.28
CA LYS A 18 3.50 15.86 16.41
C LYS A 18 4.61 15.21 15.57
N VAL A 19 5.40 14.31 16.16
CA VAL A 19 6.41 13.53 15.42
C VAL A 19 5.76 12.59 14.41
N LEU A 20 4.66 11.93 14.78
CA LEU A 20 3.88 11.07 13.87
C LEU A 20 3.40 11.87 12.67
N GLU A 21 2.76 13.01 12.87
CA GLU A 21 2.24 13.86 11.80
C GLU A 21 3.34 14.37 10.87
N LEU A 22 4.46 14.84 11.44
CA LEU A 22 5.63 15.25 10.65
C LEU A 22 6.14 14.11 9.78
N GLU A 23 6.29 12.92 10.36
CA GLU A 23 6.87 11.78 9.69
C GLU A 23 5.91 11.13 8.68
N LEU A 24 4.62 11.14 8.98
CA LEU A 24 3.56 10.74 8.07
C LEU A 24 3.51 11.69 6.89
N ASN A 25 3.43 13.01 7.10
CA ASN A 25 3.40 14.00 6.03
C ASN A 25 4.66 13.91 5.14
N ARG A 26 5.82 13.58 5.72
CA ARG A 26 7.06 13.38 4.97
C ARG A 26 7.07 12.13 4.09
N ARG A 27 6.43 11.05 4.52
CA ARG A 27 6.48 9.75 3.82
C ARG A 27 5.19 9.36 3.07
N LYS A 28 4.09 10.07 3.32
CA LYS A 28 2.78 9.82 2.71
C LYS A 28 2.91 9.87 1.20
N LYS A 29 2.33 8.88 0.53
CA LYS A 29 2.25 8.83 -0.93
C LYS A 29 1.07 9.68 -1.38
N SER A 30 1.29 10.54 -2.37
CA SER A 30 0.23 11.35 -2.96
C SER A 30 -0.52 10.56 -4.03
N THR A 31 -1.85 10.70 -4.02
CA THR A 31 -2.74 10.06 -4.99
C THR A 31 -2.50 10.55 -6.42
N PRO A 32 -2.35 11.86 -6.71
CA PRO A 32 -2.08 12.32 -8.08
C PRO A 32 -0.76 11.78 -8.64
N LEU A 33 0.27 11.62 -7.79
CA LEU A 33 1.54 11.04 -8.20
C LEU A 33 1.46 9.54 -8.46
N ALA A 34 0.45 8.84 -7.92
CA ALA A 34 0.14 7.48 -8.31
C ALA A 34 -0.56 7.43 -9.69
N TYR A 35 -1.41 8.41 -9.99
CA TYR A 35 -2.09 8.54 -11.28
C TYR A 35 -1.16 8.97 -12.42
N ALA A 36 -0.09 9.72 -12.14
CA ALA A 36 0.85 10.16 -13.19
C ALA A 36 1.52 8.97 -13.93
N PRO A 37 2.10 7.95 -13.26
CA PRO A 37 2.56 6.73 -13.90
C PRO A 37 1.44 5.94 -14.58
N TRP A 38 0.22 5.99 -14.06
CA TRP A 38 -0.92 5.37 -14.72
C TRP A 38 -1.22 6.05 -16.07
N PHE A 39 -1.10 7.37 -16.19
CA PHE A 39 -1.35 8.06 -17.47
C PHE A 39 -0.19 7.87 -18.48
N PHE A 40 1.06 8.05 -18.05
CA PHE A 40 2.20 8.04 -18.98
C PHE A 40 2.81 6.64 -19.21
N LEU A 41 2.77 5.77 -18.21
CA LEU A 41 3.45 4.46 -18.20
C LEU A 41 2.47 3.29 -17.96
N SER A 42 1.19 3.48 -18.32
CA SER A 42 0.12 2.47 -18.15
C SER A 42 0.46 1.11 -18.77
N TRP A 43 1.16 1.12 -19.90
CA TRP A 43 1.55 -0.07 -20.65
C TRP A 43 2.68 -0.88 -19.99
N ILE A 44 3.35 -0.35 -18.96
CA ILE A 44 4.39 -1.04 -18.17
C ILE A 44 3.87 -1.40 -16.76
N GLY A 45 2.66 -0.98 -16.36
CA GLY A 45 2.15 -1.22 -15.01
C GLY A 45 2.92 -0.49 -13.90
N THR A 46 3.57 0.64 -14.23
CA THR A 46 4.50 1.35 -13.32
C THR A 46 3.81 1.84 -12.03
N HIS A 47 2.51 2.12 -12.08
CA HIS A 47 1.71 2.55 -10.93
C HIS A 47 1.67 1.51 -9.80
N LYS A 48 1.81 0.21 -10.10
CA LYS A 48 1.89 -0.85 -9.08
C LYS A 48 3.23 -0.88 -8.36
N PHE A 49 4.31 -0.56 -9.06
CA PHE A 49 5.65 -0.45 -8.46
C PHE A 49 5.75 0.75 -7.50
N TYR A 50 5.06 1.85 -7.79
CA TYR A 50 4.97 3.00 -6.88
C TYR A 50 4.38 2.63 -5.51
N LEU A 51 3.44 1.70 -5.48
CA LEU A 51 2.80 1.16 -4.27
C LEU A 51 3.58 0.01 -3.61
N GLY A 52 4.77 -0.35 -4.14
CA GLY A 52 5.58 -1.46 -3.64
C GLY A 52 5.03 -2.86 -3.97
N LYS A 53 4.04 -2.96 -4.86
CA LYS A 53 3.40 -4.23 -5.25
C LYS A 53 4.08 -4.84 -6.47
N ILE A 54 5.29 -5.36 -6.28
CA ILE A 54 6.14 -5.88 -7.38
C ILE A 54 5.44 -7.01 -8.15
N GLY A 55 4.81 -7.96 -7.45
CA GLY A 55 4.13 -9.09 -8.10
C GLY A 55 2.96 -8.68 -9.01
N GLU A 56 2.12 -7.74 -8.56
CA GLU A 56 1.05 -7.19 -9.40
C GLU A 56 1.62 -6.40 -10.59
N GLY A 57 2.71 -5.64 -10.38
CA GLY A 57 3.40 -4.91 -11.45
C GLY A 57 3.94 -5.84 -12.55
N MET A 58 4.51 -6.99 -12.18
CA MET A 58 4.94 -7.98 -13.16
C MET A 58 3.77 -8.56 -13.97
N ALA A 59 2.63 -8.84 -13.35
CA ALA A 59 1.46 -9.32 -14.06
C ALA A 59 1.00 -8.32 -15.15
N TYR A 60 1.01 -7.02 -14.83
CA TYR A 60 0.72 -5.96 -15.80
C TYR A 60 1.71 -5.90 -16.97
N ILE A 61 2.96 -6.35 -16.77
CA ILE A 61 3.96 -6.40 -17.84
C ILE A 61 3.80 -7.67 -18.67
N PHE A 62 3.50 -8.84 -18.12
CA PHE A 62 3.52 -10.09 -18.91
C PHE A 62 2.18 -10.47 -19.53
N LEU A 63 1.06 -10.27 -18.83
CA LEU A 63 -0.27 -10.64 -19.34
C LEU A 63 -0.64 -10.00 -20.69
N PRO A 64 -0.44 -8.70 -20.92
CA PRO A 64 -0.84 -8.10 -22.19
C PRO A 64 -0.02 -8.61 -23.37
N TRP A 65 1.26 -8.97 -23.17
CA TRP A 65 2.08 -9.53 -24.24
C TRP A 65 1.68 -10.96 -24.58
N VAL A 66 1.32 -11.76 -23.58
CA VAL A 66 0.76 -13.11 -23.81
C VAL A 66 -0.58 -13.01 -24.55
N ALA A 67 -1.48 -12.14 -24.11
CA ALA A 67 -2.77 -11.93 -24.76
C ALA A 67 -2.61 -11.42 -26.20
N LEU A 68 -1.69 -10.48 -26.43
CA LEU A 68 -1.36 -9.96 -27.76
C LEU A 68 -0.74 -11.04 -28.65
N PHE A 69 0.18 -11.86 -28.14
CA PHE A 69 0.76 -12.97 -28.88
C PHE A 69 -0.29 -13.97 -29.35
N LEU A 70 -1.22 -14.35 -28.46
CA LEU A 70 -2.33 -15.24 -28.81
C LEU A 70 -3.26 -14.63 -29.85
N PHE A 71 -3.60 -13.34 -29.70
CA PHE A 71 -4.45 -12.63 -30.63
C PHE A 71 -3.80 -12.47 -32.02
N VAL A 72 -2.54 -12.04 -32.08
CA VAL A 72 -1.79 -11.85 -33.33
C VAL A 72 -1.52 -13.20 -34.01
N GLY A 73 -1.15 -14.25 -33.25
CA GLY A 73 -1.01 -15.60 -33.78
C GLY A 73 -2.32 -16.14 -34.37
N GLY A 74 -3.44 -15.85 -33.71
CA GLY A 74 -4.77 -16.13 -34.26
C GLY A 74 -5.08 -15.36 -35.54
N LEU A 75 -4.70 -14.07 -35.63
CA LEU A 75 -4.93 -13.26 -36.83
C LEU A 75 -4.11 -13.70 -38.04
N ILE A 76 -2.85 -14.09 -37.85
CA ILE A 76 -1.97 -14.48 -38.96
C ILE A 76 -2.46 -15.79 -39.62
N THR A 77 -3.18 -16.61 -38.87
CA THR A 77 -3.59 -17.94 -39.31
C THR A 77 -4.97 -18.02 -39.94
N ILE A 78 -5.76 -16.94 -39.96
CA ILE A 78 -7.13 -16.92 -40.50
C ILE A 78 -7.24 -17.35 -41.97
N ASN A 79 -6.17 -17.24 -42.75
CA ASN A 79 -6.12 -17.63 -44.17
C ASN A 79 -5.24 -18.87 -44.41
N GLN A 80 -4.85 -19.58 -43.35
CA GLN A 80 -3.97 -20.75 -43.43
C GLN A 80 -4.74 -22.02 -43.06
N ASP A 81 -5.08 -22.80 -44.09
CA ASP A 81 -5.78 -24.08 -43.92
C ASP A 81 -4.94 -25.05 -43.06
N GLY A 82 -5.56 -25.61 -42.02
CA GLY A 82 -4.95 -26.64 -41.18
C GLY A 82 -4.02 -26.15 -40.07
N SER A 83 -3.93 -24.83 -39.81
CA SER A 83 -3.12 -24.35 -38.68
C SER A 83 -3.78 -24.66 -37.32
N PRO A 84 -3.02 -25.15 -36.33
CA PRO A 84 -3.55 -25.38 -34.98
C PRO A 84 -3.87 -24.06 -34.23
N PHE A 85 -3.42 -22.92 -34.76
CA PHE A 85 -3.54 -21.61 -34.13
C PHE A 85 -4.78 -20.82 -34.55
N LEU A 86 -5.53 -21.29 -35.56
CA LEU A 86 -6.77 -20.65 -36.05
C LEU A 86 -7.82 -20.50 -34.93
N GLY A 87 -7.83 -21.45 -33.98
CA GLY A 87 -8.69 -21.42 -32.80
C GLY A 87 -8.28 -20.40 -31.72
N LEU A 88 -7.12 -19.75 -31.84
CA LEU A 88 -6.59 -18.84 -30.81
C LEU A 88 -7.13 -17.40 -30.89
N LEU A 89 -7.76 -17.02 -31.99
CA LEU A 89 -8.27 -15.66 -32.16
C LEU A 89 -9.36 -15.30 -31.13
N LEU A 90 -10.28 -16.24 -30.87
CA LEU A 90 -11.35 -16.05 -29.89
C LEU A 90 -10.82 -15.96 -28.45
N PRO A 91 -10.00 -16.90 -27.93
CA PRO A 91 -9.44 -16.76 -26.59
C PRO A 91 -8.46 -15.58 -26.47
N GLY A 92 -7.69 -15.27 -27.53
CA GLY A 92 -6.81 -14.10 -27.56
C GLY A 92 -7.57 -12.79 -27.46
N SER A 93 -8.65 -12.63 -28.24
CA SER A 93 -9.51 -11.45 -28.17
C SER A 93 -10.24 -11.34 -26.82
N ALA A 94 -10.76 -12.45 -26.29
CA ALA A 94 -11.36 -12.49 -24.96
C ALA A 94 -10.37 -12.09 -23.85
N ALA A 95 -9.13 -12.55 -23.93
CA ALA A 95 -8.07 -12.18 -22.99
C ALA A 95 -7.73 -10.68 -23.04
N LEU A 96 -7.70 -10.08 -24.23
CA LEU A 96 -7.50 -8.64 -24.39
C LEU A 96 -8.65 -7.82 -23.79
N VAL A 97 -9.90 -8.25 -24.00
CA VAL A 97 -11.07 -7.59 -23.39
C VAL A 97 -11.04 -7.70 -21.87
N ALA A 98 -10.75 -8.89 -21.34
CA ALA A 98 -10.63 -9.10 -19.89
C ALA A 98 -9.50 -8.23 -19.29
N TYR A 99 -8.36 -8.14 -19.97
CA TYR A 99 -7.26 -7.27 -19.56
C TYR A 99 -7.66 -5.79 -19.59
N ALA A 100 -8.35 -5.34 -20.64
CA ALA A 100 -8.82 -3.96 -20.75
C ALA A 100 -9.80 -3.60 -19.63
N ILE A 101 -10.72 -4.50 -19.29
CA ILE A 101 -11.64 -4.33 -18.15
C ILE A 101 -10.85 -4.26 -16.84
N TRP A 102 -9.91 -5.18 -16.62
CA TRP A 102 -9.10 -5.19 -15.40
C TRP A 102 -8.27 -3.91 -15.24
N TRP A 103 -7.61 -3.47 -16.31
CA TRP A 103 -6.86 -2.21 -16.36
C TRP A 103 -7.76 -1.00 -16.05
N PHE A 104 -9.00 -1.00 -16.55
CA PHE A 104 -9.96 0.07 -16.30
C PHE A 104 -10.51 0.05 -14.87
N VAL A 105 -10.78 -1.12 -14.28
CA VAL A 105 -11.17 -1.24 -12.87
C VAL A 105 -10.06 -0.75 -11.95
N ASP A 106 -8.80 -0.98 -12.33
CA ASP A 106 -7.66 -0.55 -11.53
C ASP A 106 -7.51 0.99 -11.49
N LEU A 107 -7.97 1.72 -12.51
CA LEU A 107 -8.04 3.19 -12.51
C LEU A 107 -8.82 3.71 -11.28
N PHE A 108 -9.97 3.11 -10.99
CA PHE A 108 -10.79 3.48 -9.83
C PHE A 108 -10.22 2.92 -8.53
N THR A 109 -9.59 1.74 -8.59
CA THR A 109 -9.05 1.08 -7.41
C THR A 109 -7.73 1.72 -6.92
N LEU A 110 -7.02 2.45 -7.77
CA LEU A 110 -5.75 3.11 -7.44
C LEU A 110 -5.86 4.05 -6.24
N HIS A 111 -6.94 4.84 -6.18
CA HIS A 111 -7.20 5.73 -5.05
C HIS A 111 -7.25 4.96 -3.72
N SER A 112 -8.06 3.90 -3.66
CA SER A 112 -8.17 3.05 -2.47
C SER A 112 -6.85 2.37 -2.12
N GLN A 113 -6.04 1.99 -3.12
CA GLN A 113 -4.73 1.39 -2.88
C GLN A 113 -3.74 2.36 -2.23
N VAL A 114 -3.74 3.63 -2.65
CA VAL A 114 -2.90 4.68 -2.04
C VAL A 114 -3.33 4.94 -0.60
N GLU A 115 -4.63 5.02 -0.34
CA GLU A 115 -5.15 5.22 1.02
C GLU A 115 -4.75 4.08 1.96
N ARG A 116 -4.95 2.83 1.53
CA ARG A 116 -4.55 1.64 2.30
C ARG A 116 -3.04 1.62 2.58
N PHE A 117 -2.22 2.02 1.61
CA PHE A 117 -0.77 2.14 1.82
C PHE A 117 -0.44 3.20 2.87
N ASN A 118 -1.08 4.37 2.80
CA ASN A 118 -0.87 5.46 3.73
C ASN A 118 -1.34 5.10 5.17
N GLU A 119 -2.45 4.38 5.31
CA GLU A 119 -2.93 3.86 6.60
C GLU A 119 -1.92 2.85 7.21
N GLN A 120 -1.38 1.94 6.40
CA GLN A 120 -0.37 0.98 6.86
C GLN A 120 0.93 1.67 7.27
N LEU A 121 1.36 2.67 6.51
CA LEU A 121 2.51 3.51 6.83
C LEU A 121 2.31 4.22 8.17
N GLU A 122 1.13 4.78 8.41
CA GLU A 122 0.79 5.42 9.68
C GLU A 122 0.93 4.45 10.86
N VAL A 123 0.36 3.24 10.75
CA VAL A 123 0.50 2.19 11.77
C VAL A 123 1.96 1.80 12.00
N GLN A 124 2.76 1.67 10.93
CA GLN A 124 4.20 1.38 11.07
C GLN A 124 4.94 2.49 11.82
N ILE A 125 4.66 3.76 11.53
CA ILE A 125 5.29 4.91 12.20
C ILE A 125 4.92 4.91 13.69
N ILE A 126 3.65 4.74 14.04
CA ILE A 126 3.19 4.67 15.44
C ILE A 126 3.94 3.57 16.20
N ARG A 127 4.02 2.37 15.63
CA ARG A 127 4.74 1.24 16.24
C ARG A 127 6.23 1.55 16.42
N SER A 128 6.85 2.28 15.49
CA SER A 128 8.26 2.68 15.55
C SER A 128 8.52 3.70 16.67
N ILE A 129 7.62 4.67 16.85
CA ILE A 129 7.69 5.69 17.91
C ILE A 129 7.54 5.01 19.28
N GLN A 130 6.52 4.17 19.45
CA GLN A 130 6.29 3.46 20.71
C GLN A 130 7.45 2.53 21.06
N ARG A 131 8.03 1.82 20.09
CA ARG A 131 9.20 0.96 20.30
C ARG A 131 10.42 1.77 20.75
N SER A 132 10.65 2.91 20.11
CA SER A 132 11.77 3.80 20.43
C SER A 132 11.62 4.40 21.83
N ALA A 133 10.42 4.85 22.20
CA ALA A 133 10.12 5.32 23.54
C ALA A 133 10.38 4.23 24.59
N ARG A 134 9.82 3.03 24.40
CA ARG A 134 10.06 1.89 25.31
C ARG A 134 11.54 1.54 25.44
N TRP A 135 12.31 1.57 24.34
CA TRP A 135 13.74 1.28 24.37
C TRP A 135 14.52 2.33 25.15
N VAL A 136 14.23 3.63 24.97
CA VAL A 136 14.86 4.71 25.75
C VAL A 136 14.57 4.53 27.23
N PHE A 137 13.33 4.23 27.61
CA PHE A 137 12.98 3.93 29.01
C PHE A 137 13.67 2.67 29.54
N ALA A 138 13.78 1.61 28.74
CA ALA A 138 14.45 0.36 29.14
C ALA A 138 15.98 0.54 29.28
N LYS A 139 16.61 1.30 28.39
CA LYS A 139 18.05 1.61 28.47
C LYS A 139 18.35 2.49 29.68
N SER A 140 17.51 3.48 29.95
CA SER A 140 17.61 4.32 31.16
C SER A 140 17.50 3.48 32.44
N ARG A 141 16.59 2.48 32.47
CA ARG A 141 16.47 1.53 33.60
C ARG A 141 17.72 0.68 33.85
N LYS A 142 18.52 0.33 32.85
CA LYS A 142 19.74 -0.48 33.05
C LYS A 142 20.86 0.28 33.77
N HIS A 143 20.89 1.62 33.66
CA HIS A 143 21.87 2.46 34.35
C HIS A 143 21.40 2.93 35.74
N MET A 144 20.13 2.67 36.11
CA MET A 144 19.52 3.01 37.40
C MET A 144 19.03 1.73 38.11
N GLY A 145 19.95 0.90 38.61
CA GLY A 145 19.71 -0.41 39.26
C GLY A 145 18.31 -0.56 39.88
N ALA A 146 17.53 -1.52 39.37
CA ALA A 146 16.09 -1.68 39.66
C ALA A 146 15.77 -1.94 41.16
N PRO A 147 14.52 -1.72 41.66
CA PRO A 147 13.27 -1.47 40.91
C PRO A 147 12.43 -0.26 41.39
N TYR A 148 11.72 0.41 40.47
CA TYR A 148 10.60 1.30 40.82
C TYR A 148 9.28 0.51 40.89
N PRO A 149 8.41 0.79 41.88
CA PRO A 149 7.20 0.02 42.14
C PRO A 149 6.12 0.24 41.07
N ARG A 150 5.22 -0.75 40.98
CA ARG A 150 4.08 -0.86 40.04
C ARG A 150 3.08 0.31 40.11
N SER A 151 3.26 1.26 41.02
CA SER A 151 2.42 2.46 41.21
C SER A 151 2.71 3.59 40.22
N LEU A 152 3.86 3.60 39.53
CA LEU A 152 4.19 4.68 38.58
C LEU A 152 3.46 4.58 37.23
N TYR A 153 2.69 3.50 37.01
CA TYR A 153 1.79 3.36 35.85
C TYR A 153 0.39 3.94 36.13
N LEU A 154 0.14 4.39 37.36
CA LEU A 154 -1.00 5.24 37.68
C LEU A 154 -0.57 6.69 37.45
N LEU A 155 -0.49 7.11 36.18
CA LEU A 155 -0.58 8.53 35.92
C LEU A 155 -1.91 8.99 36.51
N PRO A 156 -1.95 10.00 37.40
CA PRO A 156 -3.20 10.63 37.76
C PRO A 156 -3.82 11.10 36.45
N ARG A 157 -4.98 10.53 36.10
CA ARG A 157 -5.87 11.19 35.14
C ARG A 157 -6.04 12.58 35.71
N ALA A 158 -5.50 13.60 35.04
CA ALA A 158 -5.71 14.98 35.42
C ALA A 158 -7.23 15.21 35.42
N SER A 159 -7.81 15.07 36.61
CA SER A 159 -9.11 15.60 36.96
C SER A 159 -8.95 17.10 36.91
N SER A 160 -9.27 17.70 35.76
CA SER A 160 -9.73 19.08 35.74
C SER A 160 -11.10 19.10 36.41
N GLN A 161 -11.10 19.13 37.75
CA GLN A 161 -12.22 19.67 38.50
C GLN A 161 -11.94 21.15 38.77
N GLU A 162 -12.89 21.94 38.28
CA GLU A 162 -13.34 23.24 38.80
C GLU A 162 -12.46 24.48 38.59
N ARG A 163 -12.89 25.31 37.65
CA ARG A 163 -13.72 26.48 37.98
C ARG A 163 -14.71 26.80 36.88
#